data_AF-A0A183IN13-F1
#
_entry.id   AF-A0A183IN13-F1
#
_cell.length_a   1.000
_cell.length_b   1.000
_cell.length_c   1.000
_cell.angle_alpha   90.00
_cell.angle_beta   90.00
_cell.angle_gamma   90.00
#
_symmetry.space_group_name_H-M   'P 1'
#
loop_
_entity.id
_entity.type
_entity.pdbx_description
1 polymer ?
#
loop_
_entity_poly.entity_id
_entity_poly.type
_entity_poly.pdbx_seq_one_letter_code
_entity_poly.pdbx_strand_id
1 'polypeptide(L)'
;MKIKVGFRYITPDRFIFEPCTADGSVKGEAGLVIDRVSQEIEVHLLDEKPSLTKPRLVYGIFGIIHLTAGPYLIVITSAICVGTISQHKIYKVTSTEVLPYVHTLLHLNEVQMEDNTLFLNMLNMVLSFKNFYYSTSFDITHSLQRLNNTSPEFRTMPLLERADLRFTWNYHLMKDLIESAQTRGIDNEGNAANFVETEQILEYGDILCSFVQTRGSIPLCWSQKPNLRWQPWPKLKSDYDHLKTFRYHMASQFYTYGYQVIVSLLDQCGREKDIAAAFEKVFSDANLSGFKFVNFDFHKECKNMNWSRLNGLIDSVKDDINRFGYFVSKKNDPGYCKQQEGVFRTNCIDCLDRTNVVQSLLAKYVLESQLKVRYDVRCSGCLTFLLFSQWLQILTDMDSIENHSSFSAAYKNCNASSETRFAFLTAFPFVNLSLLVWADNGNACSVQYAGTGALKDDFTRFDNFSMFLRNLPFRS
;
A
#
# COMPACT_ATOMS: atom_id res chain seq x y z
N MET A 1 -1.22 15.47 -21.55
CA MET A 1 -0.99 16.77 -20.86
C MET A 1 0.27 16.65 -20.02
N LYS A 2 1.38 17.20 -20.55
CA LYS A 2 2.78 16.99 -20.13
C LYS A 2 3.03 17.46 -18.68
N ILE A 3 4.04 16.85 -18.06
CA ILE A 3 4.44 16.86 -16.64
C ILE A 3 4.47 18.28 -16.03
N LYS A 4 4.02 18.41 -14.77
CA LYS A 4 4.18 19.61 -13.94
C LYS A 4 5.27 19.33 -12.89
N VAL A 5 6.22 20.27 -12.81
CA VAL A 5 7.28 20.49 -11.81
C VAL A 5 8.48 19.55 -11.93
N GLY A 6 9.53 20.03 -12.57
CA GLY A 6 10.89 19.57 -12.32
C GLY A 6 11.71 20.67 -11.64
N PHE A 7 12.96 20.37 -11.32
CA PHE A 7 13.94 21.35 -10.91
C PHE A 7 15.16 21.29 -11.83
N ARG A 8 15.75 22.45 -12.12
CA ARG A 8 17.05 22.55 -12.79
C ARG A 8 18.17 22.58 -11.76
N TYR A 9 19.19 21.73 -11.93
CA TYR A 9 20.44 21.73 -11.15
C TYR A 9 21.60 22.43 -11.87
N ILE A 10 22.33 23.27 -11.12
CA ILE A 10 23.38 24.16 -11.63
C ILE A 10 24.51 24.29 -10.59
N THR A 11 25.75 24.06 -11.03
CA THR A 11 27.05 24.29 -10.36
C THR A 11 27.66 23.13 -9.54
N PRO A 12 29.00 22.96 -9.56
CA PRO A 12 29.73 21.98 -8.76
C PRO A 12 29.84 22.33 -7.27
N ASP A 13 29.64 23.59 -6.89
CA ASP A 13 29.82 24.04 -5.50
C ASP A 13 28.49 24.18 -4.74
N ARG A 14 27.37 24.31 -5.48
CA ARG A 14 26.03 24.48 -4.90
C ARG A 14 25.02 23.61 -5.60
N PHE A 15 24.02 23.14 -4.86
CA PHE A 15 22.81 22.57 -5.43
C PHE A 15 21.74 23.65 -5.54
N ILE A 16 21.57 24.18 -6.74
CA ILE A 16 20.50 25.13 -7.06
C ILE A 16 19.31 24.33 -7.61
N PHE A 17 18.11 24.58 -7.11
CA PHE A 17 16.87 23.97 -7.54
C PHE A 17 15.87 25.05 -7.89
N GLU A 18 15.63 25.24 -9.18
CA GLU A 18 14.65 26.20 -9.69
C GLU A 18 13.43 25.44 -10.20
N PRO A 19 12.22 25.71 -9.71
CA PRO A 19 11.03 25.05 -10.21
C PRO A 19 10.87 25.36 -11.71
N CYS A 20 10.66 24.33 -12.52
CA CYS A 20 10.59 24.45 -13.97
C CYS A 20 9.43 23.65 -14.58
N THR A 21 9.01 24.07 -15.77
CA THR A 21 8.07 23.33 -16.63
C THR A 21 8.76 22.15 -17.32
N ALA A 22 7.98 21.26 -17.97
CA ALA A 22 8.52 20.08 -18.65
C ALA A 22 9.44 20.40 -19.86
N ASP A 23 9.31 21.59 -20.43
CA ASP A 23 10.18 22.17 -21.46
C ASP A 23 11.42 22.87 -20.88
N GLY A 24 11.58 22.88 -19.55
CA GLY A 24 12.73 23.44 -18.85
C GLY A 24 12.67 24.95 -18.64
N SER A 25 11.53 25.60 -18.91
CA SER A 25 11.34 27.01 -18.59
C SER A 25 11.16 27.19 -17.08
N VAL A 26 11.86 28.14 -16.49
CA VAL A 26 11.79 28.44 -15.05
C VAL A 26 10.38 28.97 -14.74
N LYS A 27 9.78 28.47 -13.66
CA LYS A 27 8.44 28.82 -13.20
C LYS A 27 8.43 28.96 -11.69
N GLY A 28 8.45 30.19 -11.21
CA GLY A 28 8.38 30.52 -9.80
C GLY A 28 9.08 31.86 -9.55
N GLU A 29 8.96 32.36 -8.33
CA GLU A 29 9.63 33.58 -7.89
C GLU A 29 10.89 33.26 -7.06
N ALA A 30 11.01 32.02 -6.57
CA ALA A 30 12.11 31.59 -5.72
C ALA A 30 12.62 30.19 -6.07
N GLY A 31 13.92 29.98 -5.85
CA GLY A 31 14.61 28.69 -5.94
C GLY A 31 15.28 28.32 -4.61
N LEU A 32 15.58 27.04 -4.45
CA LEU A 32 16.31 26.52 -3.30
C LEU A 32 17.79 26.39 -3.64
N VAL A 33 18.67 26.93 -2.80
CA VAL A 33 20.12 26.78 -2.92
C VAL A 33 20.60 26.01 -1.71
N ILE A 34 21.39 24.97 -1.95
CA ILE A 34 22.10 24.24 -0.90
C ILE A 34 23.59 24.38 -1.16
N ASP A 35 24.30 25.05 -0.24
CA ASP A 35 25.75 25.19 -0.35
C ASP A 35 26.44 23.90 0.08
N ARG A 36 27.33 23.35 -0.75
CA ARG A 36 27.96 22.06 -0.45
C ARG A 36 29.01 22.16 0.65
N VAL A 37 29.55 23.36 0.88
CA VAL A 37 30.63 23.60 1.83
C VAL A 37 30.05 24.01 3.18
N SER A 38 29.20 25.05 3.22
CA SER A 38 28.58 25.49 4.48
C SER A 38 27.43 24.59 4.92
N GLN A 39 26.86 23.79 4.01
CA GLN A 39 25.65 22.98 4.23
C GLN A 39 24.40 23.81 4.51
N GLU A 40 24.48 25.14 4.32
CA GLU A 40 23.35 26.04 4.51
C GLU A 40 22.36 25.90 3.36
N ILE A 41 21.08 25.97 3.72
CA ILE A 41 19.95 25.85 2.81
C ILE A 41 19.26 27.22 2.78
N GLU A 42 19.26 27.85 1.61
CA GLU A 42 18.71 29.19 1.43
C GLU A 42 17.67 29.21 0.32
N VAL A 43 16.63 30.04 0.50
CA VAL A 43 15.66 30.35 -0.55
C VAL A 43 16.05 31.68 -1.18
N HIS A 44 16.36 31.67 -2.47
CA HIS A 44 16.74 32.88 -3.21
C HIS A 44 15.65 33.26 -4.22
N LEU A 45 15.54 34.55 -4.53
CA LEU A 45 14.69 35.04 -5.61
C LEU A 45 15.36 34.77 -6.95
N LEU A 46 14.58 34.33 -7.94
CA LEU A 46 15.05 33.92 -9.27
C LEU A 46 15.33 35.15 -10.17
N ASP A 47 16.28 36.01 -9.77
CA ASP A 47 16.62 37.25 -10.50
C ASP A 47 17.95 37.17 -11.29
N GLU A 48 18.71 36.07 -11.19
CA GLU A 48 20.01 35.97 -11.85
C GLU A 48 20.00 35.12 -13.12
N LYS A 49 20.68 35.63 -14.17
CA LYS A 49 20.78 35.01 -15.50
C LYS A 49 21.27 33.56 -15.41
N PRO A 50 20.77 32.66 -16.29
CA PRO A 50 21.13 31.26 -16.26
C PRO A 50 22.63 31.08 -16.47
N SER A 51 23.26 30.35 -15.55
CA SER A 51 24.62 29.84 -15.70
C SER A 51 24.87 29.19 -17.08
N LEU A 52 26.11 29.22 -17.55
CA LEU A 52 26.59 28.58 -18.78
C LEU A 52 26.46 27.03 -18.79
N THR A 53 26.14 26.40 -17.66
CA THR A 53 26.08 24.94 -17.52
C THR A 53 24.71 24.40 -17.94
N LYS A 54 24.72 23.29 -18.71
CA LYS A 54 23.49 22.65 -19.19
C LYS A 54 22.61 22.23 -18.00
N PRO A 55 21.32 22.65 -17.95
CA PRO A 55 20.37 22.21 -16.94
C PRO A 55 20.34 20.69 -16.82
N ARG A 56 20.38 20.16 -15.60
CA ARG A 56 19.88 18.80 -15.35
C ARG A 56 18.48 18.87 -14.75
N LEU A 57 17.54 18.15 -15.36
CA LEU A 57 16.16 18.08 -14.89
C LEU A 57 16.01 16.95 -13.85
N VAL A 58 15.40 17.27 -12.73
CA VAL A 58 14.97 16.32 -11.70
C VAL A 58 13.48 16.54 -11.39
N TYR A 59 12.78 15.52 -10.90
CA TYR A 59 11.35 15.58 -10.56
C TYR A 59 11.10 16.02 -9.11
N GLY A 60 12.13 15.99 -8.27
CA GLY A 60 12.03 16.40 -6.87
C GLY A 60 13.25 16.01 -6.05
N ILE A 61 13.33 16.58 -4.86
CA ILE A 61 14.31 16.20 -3.84
C ILE A 61 13.68 15.07 -3.01
N PHE A 62 14.38 13.95 -2.94
CA PHE A 62 13.97 12.82 -2.12
C PHE A 62 14.30 13.08 -0.64
N GLY A 63 15.48 13.66 -0.39
CA GLY A 63 15.94 14.13 0.91
C GLY A 63 17.47 14.09 1.04
N ILE A 64 17.98 14.37 2.24
CA ILE A 64 19.40 14.35 2.59
C ILE A 64 19.66 13.19 3.56
N ILE A 65 20.77 12.49 3.35
CA ILE A 65 21.23 11.43 4.27
C ILE A 65 22.67 11.69 4.67
N HIS A 66 22.94 11.52 5.97
CA HIS A 66 24.27 11.66 6.54
C HIS A 66 24.96 10.31 6.62
N LEU A 67 26.07 10.13 5.89
CA LEU A 67 26.92 8.95 5.96
C LEU A 67 28.31 9.33 6.48
N THR A 68 29.21 8.37 6.59
CA THR A 68 30.57 8.56 7.14
C THR A 68 31.35 9.65 6.41
N ALA A 69 31.20 9.77 5.08
CA ALA A 69 31.87 10.81 4.29
C ALA A 69 31.28 12.22 4.45
N GLY A 70 30.07 12.34 4.99
CA GLY A 70 29.30 13.57 5.06
C GLY A 70 27.90 13.42 4.46
N PRO A 71 27.20 14.55 4.23
CA PRO A 71 25.85 14.55 3.67
C PRO A 71 25.83 14.17 2.18
N TYR A 72 24.78 13.47 1.80
CA TYR A 72 24.44 13.10 0.43
C TYR A 72 23.02 13.55 0.12
N LEU A 73 22.85 14.24 -1.00
CA LEU A 73 21.56 14.67 -1.51
C LEU A 73 20.98 13.59 -2.44
N ILE A 74 19.77 13.14 -2.14
CA ILE A 74 19.06 12.15 -2.96
C ILE A 74 18.02 12.89 -3.80
N VAL A 75 18.10 12.76 -5.13
CA VAL A 75 17.19 13.40 -6.07
C VAL A 75 16.44 12.38 -6.92
N ILE A 76 15.20 12.69 -7.29
CA ILE A 76 14.39 11.88 -8.20
C ILE A 76 14.70 12.33 -9.63
N THR A 77 15.35 11.49 -10.42
CA THR A 77 15.73 11.84 -11.80
C THR A 77 14.64 11.46 -12.80
N SER A 78 13.79 10.48 -12.45
CA SER A 78 12.68 10.06 -13.31
C SER A 78 11.51 9.51 -12.50
N ALA A 79 10.29 9.84 -12.96
CA ALA A 79 9.05 9.31 -12.43
C ALA A 79 8.01 9.14 -13.55
N ILE A 80 7.16 8.13 -13.44
CA ILE A 80 6.07 7.87 -14.39
C ILE A 80 4.72 8.07 -13.71
N CYS A 81 3.74 8.63 -14.42
CA CYS A 81 2.37 8.71 -13.94
C CYS A 81 1.72 7.33 -14.05
N VAL A 82 1.34 6.71 -12.94
CA VAL A 82 0.75 5.36 -12.91
C VAL A 82 -0.77 5.36 -12.90
N GLY A 83 -1.38 6.50 -12.58
CA GLY A 83 -2.84 6.63 -12.57
C GLY A 83 -3.30 7.97 -12.00
N THR A 84 -4.61 8.08 -11.80
CA THR A 84 -5.23 9.24 -11.17
C THR A 84 -6.26 8.80 -10.14
N ILE A 85 -6.31 9.50 -9.01
CA ILE A 85 -7.34 9.34 -7.97
C ILE A 85 -8.04 10.69 -7.83
N SER A 86 -9.36 10.75 -8.05
CA SER A 86 -10.11 12.02 -8.01
C SER A 86 -9.45 13.13 -8.86
N GLN A 87 -9.00 12.78 -10.07
CA GLN A 87 -8.25 13.65 -11.00
C GLN A 87 -6.83 14.05 -10.57
N HIS A 88 -6.39 13.70 -9.36
CA HIS A 88 -5.02 13.91 -8.91
C HIS A 88 -4.11 12.83 -9.48
N LYS A 89 -2.98 13.24 -10.06
CA LYS A 89 -2.01 12.32 -10.65
C LYS A 89 -1.15 11.64 -9.58
N ILE A 90 -0.98 10.34 -9.70
CA ILE A 90 -0.09 9.54 -8.86
C ILE A 90 1.13 9.14 -9.68
N TYR A 91 2.31 9.42 -9.14
CA TYR A 91 3.60 9.17 -9.78
C TYR A 91 4.34 8.07 -9.06
N LYS A 92 4.98 7.18 -9.83
CA LYS A 92 5.93 6.17 -9.35
C LYS A 92 7.34 6.61 -9.68
N VAL A 93 8.21 6.62 -8.68
CA VAL A 93 9.64 6.92 -8.85
C VAL A 93 10.30 5.76 -9.59
N THR A 94 10.97 6.05 -10.71
CA THR A 94 11.63 5.03 -11.54
C THR A 94 13.15 5.09 -11.46
N SER A 95 13.72 6.25 -11.15
CA SER A 95 15.14 6.44 -10.98
C SER A 95 15.43 7.56 -9.98
N THR A 96 16.47 7.34 -9.20
CA THR A 96 17.03 8.28 -8.22
C THR A 96 18.54 8.37 -8.43
N GLU A 97 19.12 9.44 -7.91
CA GLU A 97 20.56 9.64 -7.88
C GLU A 97 20.99 10.14 -6.50
N VAL A 98 22.14 9.67 -6.04
CA VAL A 98 22.75 10.06 -4.77
C VAL A 98 23.94 10.94 -5.08
N LEU A 99 23.88 12.20 -4.67
CA LEU A 99 24.87 13.24 -4.97
C LEU A 99 25.64 13.60 -3.70
N PRO A 100 26.97 13.38 -3.64
CA PRO A 100 27.76 13.79 -2.49
C PRO A 100 27.86 15.31 -2.40
N TYR A 101 27.93 15.84 -1.18
CA TYR A 101 28.32 17.24 -0.95
C TYR A 101 29.83 17.41 -1.15
N VAL A 102 30.61 16.50 -0.54
CA VAL A 102 32.08 16.49 -0.66
C VAL A 102 32.51 15.51 -1.74
N HIS A 103 33.24 16.00 -2.75
CA HIS A 103 33.69 15.17 -3.88
C HIS A 103 34.80 14.18 -3.54
N THR A 104 35.60 14.45 -2.52
CA THR A 104 36.76 13.64 -2.14
C THR A 104 36.50 12.85 -0.86
N LEU A 105 36.99 11.62 -0.81
CA LEU A 105 36.97 10.78 0.40
C LEU A 105 38.31 10.80 1.16
N LEU A 106 39.23 11.70 0.79
CA LEU A 106 40.61 11.74 1.32
C LEU A 106 40.69 12.09 2.81
N HIS A 107 39.64 12.69 3.38
CA HIS A 107 39.54 12.99 4.81
C HIS A 107 39.20 11.76 5.66
N LEU A 108 38.81 10.65 5.03
CA LEU A 108 38.46 9.41 5.69
C LEU A 108 39.67 8.48 5.82
N ASN A 109 39.71 7.71 6.90
CA ASN A 109 40.62 6.57 7.01
C ASN A 109 40.09 5.35 6.23
N GLU A 110 40.92 4.31 6.08
CA GLU A 110 40.58 3.12 5.29
C GLU A 110 39.29 2.44 5.77
N VAL A 111 39.10 2.26 7.08
CA VAL A 111 37.90 1.64 7.66
C VAL A 111 36.65 2.49 7.37
N GLN A 112 36.76 3.81 7.53
CA GLN A 112 35.65 4.74 7.24
C GLN A 112 35.29 4.75 5.75
N MET A 113 36.26 4.59 4.86
CA MET A 113 36.02 4.47 3.42
C MET A 113 35.27 3.17 3.09
N GLU A 114 35.66 2.06 3.71
CA GLU A 114 34.97 0.77 3.59
C GLU A 114 33.52 0.85 4.10
N ASP A 115 33.32 1.39 5.30
CA ASP A 115 32.00 1.59 5.90
C ASP A 115 31.11 2.50 5.03
N ASN A 116 31.66 3.63 4.54
CA ASN A 116 30.91 4.54 3.68
C ASN A 116 30.47 3.86 2.37
N THR A 117 31.36 3.07 1.78
CA THR A 117 31.07 2.29 0.57
C THR A 117 29.97 1.27 0.83
N LEU A 118 30.04 0.57 1.97
CA LEU A 118 29.01 -0.37 2.41
C LEU A 118 27.65 0.33 2.57
N PHE A 119 27.59 1.45 3.27
CA PHE A 119 26.34 2.18 3.48
C PHE A 119 25.76 2.75 2.17
N LEU A 120 26.61 3.25 1.26
CA LEU A 120 26.17 3.67 -0.07
C LEU A 120 25.59 2.51 -0.87
N ASN A 121 26.18 1.32 -0.79
CA ASN A 121 25.65 0.14 -1.46
C ASN A 121 24.30 -0.27 -0.88
N MET A 122 24.14 -0.24 0.45
CA MET A 122 22.85 -0.49 1.11
C MET A 122 21.79 0.53 0.69
N LEU A 123 22.14 1.82 0.65
CA LEU A 123 21.24 2.89 0.22
C LEU A 123 20.81 2.69 -1.23
N ASN A 124 21.75 2.44 -2.14
CA ASN A 124 21.47 2.19 -3.55
C ASN A 124 20.59 0.95 -3.75
N MET A 125 20.80 -0.11 -2.96
CA MET A 125 19.94 -1.28 -2.96
C MET A 125 18.50 -0.92 -2.59
N VAL A 126 18.29 -0.15 -1.51
CA VAL A 126 16.96 0.29 -1.08
C VAL A 126 16.28 1.15 -2.15
N LEU A 127 17.01 2.10 -2.73
CA LEU A 127 16.50 2.97 -3.79
C LEU A 127 16.19 2.20 -5.09
N SER A 128 16.84 1.05 -5.31
CA SER A 128 16.62 0.20 -6.50
C SER A 128 15.28 -0.54 -6.51
N PHE A 129 14.61 -0.69 -5.36
CA PHE A 129 13.31 -1.39 -5.29
C PHE A 129 12.17 -0.65 -6.03
N LYS A 130 12.37 0.62 -6.43
CA LYS A 130 11.48 1.41 -7.31
C LYS A 130 10.00 1.36 -6.93
N ASN A 131 9.68 1.22 -5.65
CA ASN A 131 8.29 1.12 -5.15
C ASN A 131 7.89 2.34 -4.31
N PHE A 132 8.43 3.51 -4.66
CA PHE A 132 8.05 4.79 -4.07
C PHE A 132 7.03 5.49 -4.95
N TYR A 133 5.97 5.98 -4.31
CA TYR A 133 4.89 6.69 -4.97
C TYR A 133 4.75 8.08 -4.34
N TYR A 134 4.30 9.06 -5.12
CA TYR A 134 3.98 10.39 -4.62
C TYR A 134 2.91 11.06 -5.49
N SER A 135 2.28 12.09 -4.95
CA SER A 135 1.49 13.04 -5.73
C SER A 135 1.86 14.46 -5.32
N THR A 136 1.80 15.38 -6.26
CA THR A 136 2.08 16.81 -6.00
C THR A 136 0.85 17.58 -5.52
N SER A 137 -0.32 16.94 -5.50
CA SER A 137 -1.60 17.60 -5.22
C SER A 137 -2.55 16.80 -4.32
N PHE A 138 -2.19 15.56 -4.01
CA PHE A 138 -3.00 14.65 -3.21
C PHE A 138 -2.12 14.00 -2.15
N ASP A 139 -2.63 13.92 -0.93
CA ASP A 139 -1.91 13.28 0.15
C ASP A 139 -2.21 11.77 0.15
N ILE A 140 -1.28 10.98 -0.39
CA ILE A 140 -1.38 9.52 -0.44
C ILE A 140 -1.07 8.83 0.90
N THR A 141 -0.67 9.58 1.93
CA THR A 141 -0.36 9.02 3.26
C THR A 141 -1.63 8.83 4.10
N HIS A 142 -2.71 9.51 3.75
CA HIS A 142 -4.01 9.35 4.37
C HIS A 142 -4.98 8.56 3.48
N SER A 143 -5.85 7.76 4.10
CA SER A 143 -6.97 7.17 3.37
C SER A 143 -7.98 8.24 2.97
N LEU A 144 -8.78 7.94 1.95
CA LEU A 144 -9.84 8.84 1.48
C LEU A 144 -10.81 9.22 2.59
N GLN A 145 -11.15 8.28 3.48
CA GLN A 145 -11.99 8.55 4.63
C GLN A 145 -11.35 9.56 5.58
N ARG A 146 -10.07 9.40 5.93
CA ARG A 146 -9.37 10.33 6.82
C ARG A 146 -9.28 11.72 6.20
N LEU A 147 -8.95 11.80 4.91
CA LEU A 147 -8.94 13.07 4.17
C LEU A 147 -10.31 13.74 4.16
N ASN A 148 -11.38 12.98 3.94
CA ASN A 148 -12.73 13.51 3.94
C ASN A 148 -13.12 14.08 5.32
N ASN A 149 -12.71 13.43 6.40
CA ASN A 149 -13.04 13.82 7.77
C ASN A 149 -12.16 14.97 8.31
N THR A 150 -11.15 15.41 7.54
CA THR A 150 -10.34 16.57 7.92
C THR A 150 -11.07 17.88 7.68
N SER A 151 -10.74 18.88 8.50
CA SER A 151 -11.34 20.22 8.40
C SER A 151 -10.92 20.93 7.10
N PRO A 152 -11.71 21.92 6.63
CA PRO A 152 -11.32 22.72 5.46
C PRO A 152 -9.96 23.39 5.62
N GLU A 153 -9.62 23.84 6.83
CA GLU A 153 -8.32 24.45 7.15
C GLU A 153 -7.19 23.46 6.93
N PHE A 154 -7.34 22.22 7.40
CA PHE A 154 -6.37 21.16 7.17
C PHE A 154 -6.09 20.99 5.67
N ARG A 155 -7.11 21.01 4.81
CA ARG A 155 -6.95 20.83 3.35
C ARG A 155 -6.14 21.95 2.68
N THR A 156 -6.07 23.13 3.29
CA THR A 156 -5.28 24.27 2.79
C THR A 156 -3.82 24.24 3.23
N MET A 157 -3.47 23.43 4.23
CA MET A 157 -2.10 23.30 4.72
C MET A 157 -1.17 22.68 3.64
N PRO A 158 0.14 22.94 3.68
CA PRO A 158 1.11 22.23 2.83
C PRO A 158 0.99 20.71 2.97
N LEU A 159 1.26 19.95 1.90
CA LEU A 159 1.19 18.49 1.94
C LEU A 159 2.08 17.89 3.03
N LEU A 160 3.24 18.50 3.26
CA LEU A 160 4.20 18.05 4.26
C LEU A 160 3.65 18.12 5.69
N GLU A 161 2.95 19.20 6.05
CA GLU A 161 2.38 19.38 7.39
C GLU A 161 1.16 18.50 7.63
N ARG A 162 0.50 18.09 6.55
CA ARG A 162 -0.65 17.19 6.61
C ARG A 162 -0.27 15.73 6.71
N ALA A 163 0.90 15.34 6.22
CA ALA A 163 1.20 13.94 5.96
C ALA A 163 1.17 13.06 7.22
N ASP A 164 0.63 11.85 7.09
CA ASP A 164 0.70 10.83 8.13
C ASP A 164 2.14 10.34 8.20
N LEU A 165 2.81 10.67 9.31
CA LEU A 165 4.22 10.35 9.53
C LEU A 165 4.48 8.84 9.50
N ARG A 166 3.47 7.99 9.78
CA ARG A 166 3.60 6.53 9.71
C ARG A 166 3.86 6.04 8.29
N PHE A 167 3.40 6.78 7.28
CA PHE A 167 3.53 6.42 5.87
C PHE A 167 4.44 7.36 5.08
N THR A 168 5.03 8.36 5.76
CA THR A 168 5.99 9.29 5.15
C THR A 168 7.40 8.71 5.19
N TRP A 169 7.71 7.83 4.23
CA TRP A 169 8.97 7.07 4.22
C TRP A 169 10.23 7.95 4.28
N ASN A 170 10.24 9.07 3.54
CA ASN A 170 11.37 9.98 3.47
C ASN A 170 11.38 11.03 4.60
N TYR A 171 10.52 10.92 5.61
CA TYR A 171 10.46 11.90 6.71
C TYR A 171 11.82 12.14 7.36
N HIS A 172 12.57 11.07 7.66
CA HIS A 172 13.91 11.19 8.22
C HIS A 172 14.88 11.93 7.29
N LEU A 173 14.77 11.70 5.98
CA LEU A 173 15.62 12.33 4.98
C LEU A 173 15.28 13.80 4.75
N MET A 174 14.06 14.23 5.09
CA MET A 174 13.63 15.61 4.90
C MET A 174 13.94 16.50 6.11
N LYS A 175 14.46 15.95 7.22
CA LYS A 175 14.67 16.72 8.46
C LYS A 175 15.50 17.99 8.25
N ASP A 176 16.59 17.88 7.48
CA ASP A 176 17.47 19.02 7.22
C ASP A 176 16.80 20.08 6.34
N LEU A 177 15.80 19.69 5.55
CA LEU A 177 15.03 20.59 4.68
C LEU A 177 13.84 21.24 5.41
N ILE A 178 13.51 20.79 6.62
CA ILE A 178 12.31 21.20 7.35
C ILE A 178 12.73 21.68 8.75
N GLU A 179 13.01 22.97 8.89
CA GLU A 179 13.36 23.60 10.19
C GLU A 179 12.29 23.37 11.29
N SER A 180 11.05 23.02 10.93
CA SER A 180 9.92 22.85 11.87
C SER A 180 9.60 21.39 12.26
N ALA A 181 10.36 20.39 11.80
CA ALA A 181 10.07 18.99 12.10
C ALA A 181 10.52 18.64 13.53
N GLN A 182 9.74 19.07 14.54
CA GLN A 182 9.86 18.57 15.90
C GLN A 182 9.88 17.03 15.86
N THR A 183 10.99 16.46 16.26
CA THR A 183 11.13 15.02 16.50
C THR A 183 10.20 14.62 17.64
N ARG A 184 8.98 14.21 17.34
CA ARG A 184 8.30 13.23 18.19
C ARG A 184 8.92 11.88 17.87
N GLY A 185 9.96 11.56 18.64
CA GLY A 185 10.57 10.24 18.63
C GLY A 185 9.50 9.18 18.91
N ILE A 186 9.56 8.09 18.16
CA ILE A 186 8.76 6.90 18.41
C ILE A 186 9.71 5.85 19.02
N ASP A 187 9.52 5.56 20.30
CA ASP A 187 10.00 4.35 21.00
C ASP A 187 9.01 3.98 22.12
N ASN A 188 9.11 2.75 22.66
CA ASN A 188 8.36 2.15 23.78
C ASN A 188 6.80 2.16 23.77
N GLU A 189 6.14 2.82 22.82
CA GLU A 189 4.67 3.00 22.77
C GLU A 189 3.88 1.86 22.08
N GLY A 190 4.52 0.73 21.78
CA GLY A 190 3.82 -0.47 21.28
C GLY A 190 3.57 -0.50 19.76
N ASN A 191 4.21 0.36 18.98
CA ASN A 191 4.11 0.34 17.51
C ASN A 191 4.67 -0.98 16.94
N ALA A 192 3.87 -1.69 16.14
CA ALA A 192 4.28 -2.93 15.50
C ALA A 192 5.38 -2.67 14.46
N ALA A 193 6.42 -3.51 14.45
CA ALA A 193 7.59 -3.35 13.56
C ALA A 193 7.22 -3.34 12.05
N ASN A 194 6.17 -4.06 11.66
CA ASN A 194 5.61 -4.05 10.32
C ASN A 194 4.13 -3.69 10.40
N PHE A 195 3.74 -2.56 9.81
CA PHE A 195 2.35 -2.13 9.69
C PHE A 195 2.11 -1.62 8.27
N VAL A 196 1.07 -2.13 7.63
CA VAL A 196 0.68 -1.70 6.28
C VAL A 196 -0.82 -1.50 6.24
N GLU A 197 -1.22 -0.39 5.63
CA GLU A 197 -2.59 -0.09 5.27
C GLU A 197 -2.79 -0.38 3.79
N THR A 198 -3.81 -1.16 3.47
CA THR A 198 -4.20 -1.47 2.09
C THR A 198 -5.56 -0.83 1.85
N GLU A 199 -5.64 0.11 0.93
CA GLU A 199 -6.88 0.81 0.58
C GLU A 199 -7.33 0.44 -0.84
N GLN A 200 -8.55 -0.10 -0.97
CA GLN A 200 -9.21 -0.30 -2.25
C GLN A 200 -10.12 0.89 -2.55
N ILE A 201 -9.80 1.63 -3.61
CA ILE A 201 -10.56 2.80 -4.05
C ILE A 201 -11.34 2.47 -5.31
N LEU A 202 -12.63 2.82 -5.33
CA LEU A 202 -13.48 2.73 -6.52
C LEU A 202 -14.08 4.11 -6.80
N GLU A 203 -13.72 4.70 -7.93
CA GLU A 203 -14.28 5.96 -8.42
C GLU A 203 -15.13 5.68 -9.66
N TYR A 204 -16.41 6.04 -9.62
CA TYR A 204 -17.29 5.91 -10.78
C TYR A 204 -18.32 7.04 -10.82
N GLY A 205 -18.33 7.79 -11.93
CA GLY A 205 -19.16 8.99 -12.05
C GLY A 205 -18.92 9.94 -10.86
N ASP A 206 -19.97 10.17 -10.08
CA ASP A 206 -19.92 11.03 -8.90
C ASP A 206 -19.68 10.29 -7.59
N ILE A 207 -19.63 8.96 -7.60
CA ILE A 207 -19.47 8.16 -6.39
C ILE A 207 -18.00 7.78 -6.21
N LEU A 208 -17.52 8.02 -5.00
CA LEU A 208 -16.18 7.65 -4.57
C LEU A 208 -16.30 6.75 -3.35
N CYS A 209 -15.82 5.50 -3.49
CA CYS A 209 -15.79 4.52 -2.43
C CYS A 209 -14.34 4.24 -2.00
N SER A 210 -14.15 3.95 -0.71
CA SER A 210 -12.88 3.46 -0.16
C SER A 210 -13.12 2.35 0.84
N PHE A 211 -12.31 1.30 0.77
CA PHE A 211 -12.29 0.21 1.73
C PHE A 211 -10.88 -0.01 2.24
N VAL A 212 -10.67 0.24 3.53
CA VAL A 212 -9.36 0.14 4.19
C VAL A 212 -9.25 -1.17 4.95
N GLN A 213 -8.12 -1.84 4.78
CA GLN A 213 -7.71 -3.00 5.57
C GLN A 213 -6.32 -2.75 6.15
N THR A 214 -6.02 -3.37 7.29
CA THR A 214 -4.69 -3.30 7.88
C THR A 214 -4.04 -4.67 7.91
N ARG A 215 -2.72 -4.70 7.85
CA ARG A 215 -1.92 -5.88 8.16
C ARG A 215 -0.74 -5.46 9.00
N GLY A 216 -0.32 -6.36 9.87
CA GLY A 216 0.90 -6.10 10.62
C GLY A 216 1.38 -7.26 11.44
N SER A 217 2.56 -7.09 12.01
CA SER A 217 3.14 -8.07 12.93
C SER A 217 2.20 -8.33 14.10
N ILE A 218 2.34 -9.51 14.68
CA ILE A 218 1.66 -9.90 15.91
C ILE A 218 2.06 -8.88 16.99
N PRO A 219 1.10 -8.23 17.66
CA PRO A 219 1.35 -7.18 18.66
C PRO A 219 1.79 -7.76 20.01
N LEU A 220 2.82 -8.60 19.99
CA LEU A 220 3.49 -9.19 21.14
C LEU A 220 4.99 -8.92 21.04
N CYS A 221 5.70 -8.95 22.17
CA CYS A 221 7.16 -8.80 22.18
C CYS A 221 7.84 -10.15 21.88
N TRP A 222 8.10 -10.45 20.61
CA TRP A 222 8.80 -11.66 20.19
C TRP A 222 10.08 -11.34 19.42
N SER A 223 10.93 -12.36 19.25
CA SER A 223 12.16 -12.25 18.47
C SER A 223 12.45 -13.55 17.73
N GLN A 224 13.00 -13.43 16.53
CA GLN A 224 13.46 -14.56 15.72
C GLN A 224 14.90 -14.26 15.32
N LYS A 225 15.85 -14.71 16.15
CA LYS A 225 17.27 -14.47 15.89
C LYS A 225 17.76 -15.38 14.77
N PRO A 226 18.45 -14.87 13.73
CA PRO A 226 19.05 -15.69 12.69
C PRO A 226 19.95 -16.77 13.30
N ASN A 227 19.84 -18.01 12.82
CA ASN A 227 20.74 -19.10 13.17
C ASN A 227 21.00 -19.93 11.89
N LEU A 228 21.89 -20.93 11.98
CA LEU A 228 22.21 -21.82 10.83
C LEU A 228 21.01 -22.63 10.31
N ARG A 229 19.83 -22.56 10.95
CA ARG A 229 18.62 -23.21 10.44
C ARG A 229 17.94 -22.29 9.43
N TRP A 230 17.45 -22.90 8.36
CA TRP A 230 16.77 -22.23 7.26
C TRP A 230 15.60 -21.33 7.70
N GLN A 231 14.95 -21.60 8.85
CA GLN A 231 14.06 -20.64 9.52
C GLN A 231 14.11 -20.83 11.07
N PRO A 232 14.61 -19.86 11.85
CA PRO A 232 14.69 -19.96 13.31
C PRO A 232 13.30 -20.02 13.95
N TRP A 233 13.21 -20.62 15.13
CA TRP A 233 11.96 -20.65 15.89
C TRP A 233 11.72 -19.28 16.53
N PRO A 234 10.54 -18.68 16.33
CA PRO A 234 10.25 -17.40 16.93
C PRO A 234 10.01 -17.59 18.44
N LYS A 235 10.59 -16.73 19.26
CA LYS A 235 10.57 -16.84 20.72
C LYS A 235 9.95 -15.60 21.35
N LEU A 236 9.00 -15.80 22.24
CA LEU A 236 8.46 -14.73 23.09
C LEU A 236 9.55 -14.26 24.05
N LYS A 237 9.61 -12.95 24.27
CA LYS A 237 10.46 -12.38 25.31
C LYS A 237 9.71 -12.47 26.64
N SER A 238 10.27 -13.19 27.60
CA SER A 238 9.68 -13.38 28.94
C SER A 238 9.62 -12.08 29.74
N ASP A 239 10.53 -11.15 29.47
CA ASP A 239 10.81 -10.00 30.33
C ASP A 239 9.87 -8.80 30.07
N TYR A 240 8.88 -8.97 29.19
CA TYR A 240 8.00 -7.91 28.73
C TYR A 240 6.57 -8.13 29.21
N ASP A 241 5.90 -7.04 29.61
CA ASP A 241 4.47 -7.04 29.86
C ASP A 241 3.70 -6.99 28.53
N HIS A 242 3.43 -8.17 27.99
CA HIS A 242 2.69 -8.36 26.75
C HIS A 242 1.28 -7.81 26.83
N LEU A 243 0.63 -7.94 27.99
CA LEU A 243 -0.76 -7.49 28.16
C LEU A 243 -0.85 -5.97 28.10
N LYS A 244 0.00 -5.27 28.84
CA LYS A 244 0.07 -3.80 28.82
C LYS A 244 0.38 -3.29 27.41
N THR A 245 1.43 -3.84 26.79
CA THR A 245 1.85 -3.43 25.43
C THR A 245 0.73 -3.67 24.42
N PHE A 246 0.06 -4.81 24.50
CA PHE A 246 -1.07 -5.14 23.65
C PHE A 246 -2.23 -4.15 23.81
N ARG A 247 -2.61 -3.81 25.05
CA ARG A 247 -3.69 -2.83 25.31
C ARG A 247 -3.39 -1.46 24.73
N TYR A 248 -2.15 -0.97 24.88
CA TYR A 248 -1.75 0.32 24.29
C TYR A 248 -1.81 0.30 22.77
N HIS A 249 -1.25 -0.75 22.16
CA HIS A 249 -1.31 -0.92 20.70
C HIS A 249 -2.76 -0.96 20.20
N MET A 250 -3.61 -1.78 20.82
CA MET A 250 -5.01 -1.90 20.40
C MET A 250 -5.80 -0.60 20.64
N ALA A 251 -5.52 0.16 21.70
CA ALA A 251 -6.17 1.46 21.93
C ALA A 251 -5.82 2.48 20.82
N SER A 252 -4.55 2.56 20.41
CA SER A 252 -4.11 3.40 19.28
C SER A 252 -4.78 2.97 17.97
N GLN A 253 -4.89 1.66 17.76
CA GLN A 253 -5.57 1.08 16.60
C GLN A 253 -7.08 1.39 16.59
N PHE A 254 -7.76 1.31 17.74
CA PHE A 254 -9.18 1.68 17.86
C PHE A 254 -9.41 3.16 17.56
N TYR A 255 -8.55 4.03 18.08
CA TYR A 255 -8.65 5.47 17.85
C TYR A 255 -8.57 5.81 16.35
N THR A 256 -7.72 5.11 15.60
CA THR A 256 -7.49 5.39 14.18
C THR A 256 -8.51 4.73 13.27
N TYR A 257 -8.92 3.49 13.56
CA TYR A 257 -9.69 2.66 12.63
C TYR A 257 -11.04 2.17 13.16
N GLY A 258 -11.40 2.48 14.41
CA GLY A 258 -12.63 2.01 15.03
C GLY A 258 -12.60 0.52 15.36
N TYR A 259 -13.73 -0.15 15.13
CA TYR A 259 -13.91 -1.58 15.41
C TYR A 259 -12.92 -2.43 14.61
N GLN A 260 -12.46 -3.56 15.16
CA GLN A 260 -11.56 -4.43 14.40
C GLN A 260 -11.87 -5.91 14.53
N VAL A 261 -11.75 -6.61 13.41
CA VAL A 261 -11.64 -8.06 13.38
C VAL A 261 -10.18 -8.42 13.11
N ILE A 262 -9.55 -9.05 14.09
CA ILE A 262 -8.17 -9.56 14.00
C ILE A 262 -8.22 -10.97 13.42
N VAL A 263 -7.77 -11.11 12.19
CA VAL A 263 -7.65 -12.41 11.50
C VAL A 263 -6.22 -12.91 11.64
N SER A 264 -6.02 -13.88 12.53
CA SER A 264 -4.73 -14.52 12.77
C SER A 264 -4.55 -15.71 11.83
N LEU A 265 -3.51 -15.68 11.00
CA LEU A 265 -3.18 -16.77 10.06
C LEU A 265 -2.10 -17.72 10.61
N LEU A 266 -1.88 -17.69 11.93
CA LEU A 266 -0.82 -18.44 12.59
C LEU A 266 -1.13 -19.93 12.60
N ASP A 267 -0.09 -20.73 12.33
CA ASP A 267 -0.17 -22.17 12.44
C ASP A 267 -0.35 -22.57 13.92
N GLN A 268 -1.44 -23.28 14.20
CA GLN A 268 -1.73 -23.83 15.52
C GLN A 268 -0.88 -25.06 15.84
N CYS A 269 -0.22 -25.59 14.81
CA CYS A 269 0.74 -26.66 14.89
C CYS A 269 2.15 -26.14 14.59
N GLY A 270 3.17 -26.90 14.97
CA GLY A 270 4.55 -26.58 14.61
C GLY A 270 5.12 -25.34 15.32
N ARG A 271 5.83 -24.49 14.57
CA ARG A 271 6.75 -23.47 15.11
C ARG A 271 6.06 -22.19 15.59
N GLU A 272 4.89 -21.88 15.03
CA GLU A 272 4.13 -20.66 15.35
C GLU A 272 3.22 -20.86 16.57
N LYS A 273 3.02 -22.12 17.00
CA LYS A 273 2.09 -22.55 18.06
C LYS A 273 2.25 -21.77 19.37
N ASP A 274 3.47 -21.63 19.88
CA ASP A 274 3.69 -20.98 21.18
C ASP A 274 3.30 -19.50 21.14
N ILE A 275 3.55 -18.83 20.01
CA ILE A 275 3.17 -17.44 19.81
C ILE A 275 1.67 -17.32 19.57
N ALA A 276 1.08 -18.24 18.81
CA ALA A 276 -0.35 -18.27 18.57
C ALA A 276 -1.13 -18.43 19.89
N ALA A 277 -0.75 -19.40 20.72
CA ALA A 277 -1.36 -19.63 22.02
C ALA A 277 -1.18 -18.43 22.97
N ALA A 278 0.01 -17.81 22.98
CA ALA A 278 0.23 -16.60 23.77
C ALA A 278 -0.61 -15.41 23.28
N PHE A 279 -0.80 -15.28 21.97
CA PHE A 279 -1.60 -14.21 21.40
C PHE A 279 -3.08 -14.35 21.73
N GLU A 280 -3.62 -15.56 21.61
CA GLU A 280 -4.99 -15.88 22.02
C GLU A 280 -5.22 -15.62 23.51
N LYS A 281 -4.26 -16.02 24.35
CA LYS A 281 -4.30 -15.78 25.79
C LYS A 281 -4.30 -14.28 26.08
N VAL A 282 -3.35 -13.53 25.53
CA VAL A 282 -3.25 -12.07 25.76
C VAL A 282 -4.49 -11.33 25.25
N PHE A 283 -5.04 -11.74 24.11
CA PHE A 283 -6.30 -11.18 23.60
C PHE A 283 -7.45 -11.41 24.58
N SER A 284 -7.58 -12.64 25.09
CA SER A 284 -8.62 -13.03 26.04
C SER A 284 -8.46 -12.27 27.37
N ASP A 285 -7.24 -12.20 27.90
CA ASP A 285 -6.90 -11.51 29.15
C ASP A 285 -7.11 -9.99 29.03
N ALA A 286 -6.90 -9.42 27.84
CA ALA A 286 -7.12 -7.98 27.61
C ALA A 286 -8.60 -7.60 27.65
N ASN A 287 -9.50 -8.52 27.26
CA ASN A 287 -10.95 -8.37 27.30
C ASN A 287 -11.42 -7.00 26.78
N LEU A 288 -10.95 -6.62 25.59
CA LEU A 288 -11.20 -5.30 25.01
C LEU A 288 -12.52 -5.32 24.22
N SER A 289 -13.39 -4.35 24.49
CA SER A 289 -14.60 -4.12 23.69
C SER A 289 -14.26 -3.58 22.31
N GLY A 290 -15.01 -4.01 21.30
CA GLY A 290 -14.85 -3.52 19.93
C GLY A 290 -13.82 -4.28 19.08
N PHE A 291 -13.27 -5.37 19.63
CA PHE A 291 -12.37 -6.27 18.95
C PHE A 291 -12.95 -7.67 18.87
N LYS A 292 -12.82 -8.32 17.71
CA LYS A 292 -13.11 -9.74 17.50
C LYS A 292 -11.85 -10.44 17.05
N PHE A 293 -11.56 -11.60 17.61
CA PHE A 293 -10.43 -12.43 17.19
C PHE A 293 -10.93 -13.63 16.40
N VAL A 294 -10.35 -13.85 15.22
CA VAL A 294 -10.65 -14.98 14.35
C VAL A 294 -9.34 -15.69 14.03
N ASN A 295 -9.26 -16.94 14.47
CA ASN A 295 -8.14 -17.80 14.15
C ASN A 295 -8.46 -18.60 12.88
N PHE A 296 -7.61 -18.48 11.87
CA PHE A 296 -7.78 -19.16 10.59
C PHE A 296 -6.49 -19.88 10.20
N ASP A 297 -6.48 -21.20 10.35
CA ASP A 297 -5.34 -22.05 9.98
C ASP A 297 -5.26 -22.19 8.45
N PHE A 298 -4.55 -21.24 7.83
CA PHE A 298 -4.39 -21.21 6.37
C PHE A 298 -3.77 -22.50 5.81
N HIS A 299 -2.86 -23.16 6.53
CA HIS A 299 -2.18 -24.37 6.03
C HIS A 299 -3.08 -25.59 6.05
N LYS A 300 -4.01 -25.67 7.00
CA LYS A 300 -5.03 -26.71 7.03
C LYS A 300 -6.14 -26.44 6.02
N GLU A 301 -6.57 -25.19 5.90
CA GLU A 301 -7.73 -24.81 5.08
C GLU A 301 -7.41 -24.72 3.58
N CYS A 302 -6.18 -24.34 3.18
CA CYS A 302 -5.79 -24.20 1.77
C CYS A 302 -5.01 -25.40 1.19
N LYS A 303 -4.96 -26.55 1.88
CA LYS A 303 -4.38 -27.78 1.31
C LYS A 303 -5.18 -28.18 0.06
N ASN A 304 -4.49 -28.32 -1.07
CA ASN A 304 -5.02 -28.73 -2.39
C ASN A 304 -5.86 -27.69 -3.17
N MET A 305 -5.60 -26.38 -3.03
CA MET A 305 -6.22 -25.34 -3.88
C MET A 305 -7.76 -25.26 -3.79
N ASN A 306 -8.35 -25.57 -2.62
CA ASN A 306 -9.80 -25.61 -2.47
C ASN A 306 -10.39 -24.28 -1.96
N TRP A 307 -10.99 -23.51 -2.87
CA TRP A 307 -11.64 -22.21 -2.60
C TRP A 307 -12.84 -22.31 -1.67
N SER A 308 -13.53 -23.46 -1.63
CA SER A 308 -14.73 -23.67 -0.80
C SER A 308 -14.49 -23.45 0.71
N ARG A 309 -13.22 -23.55 1.16
CA ARG A 309 -12.85 -23.32 2.58
C ARG A 309 -12.51 -21.87 2.89
N LEU A 310 -12.12 -21.08 1.88
CA LEU A 310 -11.94 -19.63 2.01
C LEU A 310 -13.30 -18.93 2.18
N ASN A 311 -14.37 -19.49 1.60
CA ASN A 311 -15.74 -19.06 1.87
C ASN A 311 -16.12 -19.22 3.34
N GLY A 312 -15.62 -20.26 4.02
CA GLY A 312 -15.83 -20.43 5.46
C GLY A 312 -15.29 -19.27 6.30
N LEU A 313 -14.16 -18.67 5.90
CA LEU A 313 -13.65 -17.46 6.55
C LEU A 313 -14.62 -16.29 6.30
N ILE A 314 -14.99 -16.04 5.04
CA ILE A 314 -15.92 -14.95 4.68
C ILE A 314 -17.24 -15.10 5.42
N ASP A 315 -17.82 -16.29 5.46
CA ASP A 315 -19.07 -16.57 6.16
C ASP A 315 -18.97 -16.27 7.67
N SER A 316 -17.83 -16.58 8.29
CA SER A 316 -17.60 -16.32 9.73
C SER A 316 -17.46 -14.83 10.08
N VAL A 317 -17.11 -13.98 9.10
CA VAL A 317 -16.93 -12.54 9.28
C VAL A 317 -17.91 -11.69 8.48
N LYS A 318 -18.85 -12.30 7.77
CA LYS A 318 -19.77 -11.63 6.84
C LYS A 318 -20.59 -10.54 7.51
N ASP A 319 -21.11 -10.84 8.70
CA ASP A 319 -21.88 -9.88 9.49
C ASP A 319 -21.00 -8.69 9.92
N ASP A 320 -19.73 -8.94 10.26
CA ASP A 320 -18.78 -7.89 10.58
C ASP A 320 -18.43 -7.04 9.35
N ILE A 321 -18.23 -7.66 8.17
CA ILE A 321 -17.96 -6.93 6.92
C ILE A 321 -19.12 -5.99 6.60
N ASN A 322 -20.36 -6.49 6.68
CA ASN A 322 -21.56 -5.71 6.42
C ASN A 322 -21.76 -4.59 7.45
N ARG A 323 -21.45 -4.86 8.73
CA ARG A 323 -21.51 -3.86 9.80
C ARG A 323 -20.46 -2.78 9.63
N PHE A 324 -19.20 -3.14 9.38
CA PHE A 324 -18.11 -2.19 9.22
C PHE A 324 -18.29 -1.33 7.98
N GLY A 325 -18.87 -1.91 6.93
CA GLY A 325 -19.14 -1.24 5.68
C GLY A 325 -17.86 -0.73 5.01
N TYR A 326 -18.03 0.33 4.25
CA TYR A 326 -16.96 0.99 3.51
C TYR A 326 -17.29 2.48 3.39
N PHE A 327 -16.27 3.30 3.17
CA PHE A 327 -16.43 4.72 2.96
C PHE A 327 -17.13 4.97 1.62
N VAL A 328 -18.11 5.87 1.60
CA VAL A 328 -18.77 6.35 0.38
C VAL A 328 -18.98 7.84 0.48
N SER A 329 -18.63 8.57 -0.57
CA SER A 329 -18.99 9.97 -0.75
C SER A 329 -19.55 10.20 -2.16
N LYS A 330 -20.39 11.22 -2.31
CA LYS A 330 -20.92 11.67 -3.60
C LYS A 330 -20.40 13.07 -3.90
N LYS A 331 -19.72 13.25 -5.04
CA LYS A 331 -19.21 14.56 -5.49
C LYS A 331 -20.33 15.59 -5.66
N ASN A 332 -21.49 15.15 -6.13
CA ASN A 332 -22.66 16.01 -6.35
C ASN A 332 -23.57 16.17 -5.13
N ASP A 333 -23.30 15.43 -4.05
CA ASP A 333 -24.02 15.54 -2.78
C ASP A 333 -23.01 15.44 -1.62
N PRO A 334 -22.32 16.54 -1.30
CA PRO A 334 -21.29 16.55 -0.26
C PRO A 334 -21.80 16.15 1.13
N GLY A 335 -23.11 16.25 1.37
CA GLY A 335 -23.74 15.82 2.62
C GLY A 335 -23.92 14.30 2.73
N TYR A 336 -23.94 13.59 1.60
CA TYR A 336 -23.99 12.13 1.59
C TYR A 336 -22.61 11.54 1.81
N CYS A 337 -22.38 11.08 3.04
CA CYS A 337 -21.18 10.36 3.40
C CYS A 337 -21.51 9.15 4.29
N LYS A 338 -21.06 7.96 3.89
CA LYS A 338 -21.02 6.78 4.74
C LYS A 338 -19.59 6.53 5.16
N GLN A 339 -19.39 6.21 6.44
CA GLN A 339 -18.09 5.94 7.01
C GLN A 339 -17.90 4.43 7.14
N GLN A 340 -16.67 3.97 6.93
CA GLN A 340 -16.23 2.67 7.38
C GLN A 340 -16.00 2.73 8.89
N GLU A 341 -16.74 1.94 9.66
CA GLU A 341 -16.73 1.95 11.13
C GLU A 341 -15.70 0.99 11.75
N GLY A 342 -15.12 0.11 10.93
CA GLY A 342 -14.13 -0.85 11.39
C GLY A 342 -13.26 -1.44 10.29
N VAL A 343 -12.18 -2.11 10.66
CA VAL A 343 -11.21 -2.71 9.73
C VAL A 343 -10.91 -4.16 10.05
N PHE A 344 -10.53 -4.90 9.01
CA PHE A 344 -9.95 -6.23 9.14
C PHE A 344 -8.43 -6.10 9.25
N ARG A 345 -7.90 -6.57 10.37
CA ARG A 345 -6.45 -6.65 10.61
C ARG A 345 -5.98 -8.07 10.39
N THR A 346 -5.17 -8.29 9.35
CA THR A 346 -4.57 -9.61 9.09
C THR A 346 -3.18 -9.70 9.73
N ASN A 347 -2.96 -10.76 10.51
CA ASN A 347 -1.67 -11.04 11.15
C ASN A 347 -1.06 -12.32 10.57
N CYS A 348 0.24 -12.27 10.29
CA CYS A 348 1.04 -13.40 9.86
C CYS A 348 2.48 -13.17 10.32
N ILE A 349 3.20 -14.22 10.67
CA ILE A 349 4.61 -14.11 11.07
C ILE A 349 5.55 -14.22 9.86
N ASP A 350 5.23 -15.06 8.86
CA ASP A 350 6.20 -15.50 7.84
C ASP A 350 5.68 -15.68 6.41
N CYS A 351 4.59 -15.04 5.98
CA CYS A 351 4.44 -14.77 4.54
C CYS A 351 3.40 -13.69 4.23
N LEU A 352 3.83 -12.78 3.37
CA LEU A 352 3.01 -11.73 2.78
C LEU A 352 1.97 -12.29 1.80
N ASP A 353 2.22 -13.49 1.26
CA ASP A 353 1.33 -14.23 0.38
C ASP A 353 -0.02 -14.59 1.05
N ARG A 354 0.02 -15.20 2.24
CA ARG A 354 -1.19 -15.59 3.00
C ARG A 354 -2.08 -14.38 3.30
N THR A 355 -1.47 -13.28 3.72
CA THR A 355 -2.20 -12.05 4.06
C THR A 355 -2.78 -11.37 2.82
N ASN A 356 -2.05 -11.35 1.70
CA ASN A 356 -2.56 -10.76 0.45
C ASN A 356 -3.80 -11.51 -0.07
N VAL A 357 -3.80 -12.85 0.01
CA VAL A 357 -4.98 -13.66 -0.37
C VAL A 357 -6.20 -13.29 0.47
N VAL A 358 -6.06 -13.26 1.80
CA VAL A 358 -7.17 -12.91 2.70
C VAL A 358 -7.65 -11.48 2.46
N GLN A 359 -6.73 -10.52 2.30
CA GLN A 359 -7.09 -9.13 1.99
C GLN A 359 -7.82 -9.01 0.65
N SER A 360 -7.41 -9.75 -0.38
CA SER A 360 -8.08 -9.75 -1.69
C SER A 360 -9.49 -10.35 -1.63
N LEU A 361 -9.73 -11.36 -0.80
CA LEU A 361 -11.03 -12.00 -0.65
C LEU A 361 -12.03 -11.05 0.03
N LEU A 362 -11.61 -10.42 1.13
CA LEU A 362 -12.41 -9.42 1.83
C LEU A 362 -12.74 -8.24 0.91
N ALA A 363 -11.74 -7.76 0.15
CA ALA A 363 -11.92 -6.69 -0.82
C ALA A 363 -12.84 -7.09 -1.98
N LYS A 364 -12.79 -8.33 -2.46
CA LYS A 364 -13.70 -8.85 -3.50
C LYS A 364 -15.16 -8.80 -3.01
N TYR A 365 -15.43 -9.29 -1.80
CA TYR A 365 -16.76 -9.25 -1.20
C TYR A 365 -17.30 -7.82 -1.04
N VAL A 366 -16.45 -6.89 -0.58
CA VAL A 366 -16.82 -5.48 -0.45
C VAL A 366 -17.01 -4.82 -1.81
N LEU A 367 -16.17 -5.13 -2.80
CA LEU A 367 -16.29 -4.61 -4.17
C LEU A 367 -17.63 -5.02 -4.80
N GLU A 368 -18.08 -6.25 -4.59
CA GLU A 368 -19.41 -6.68 -5.02
C GLU A 368 -20.52 -5.82 -4.39
N SER A 369 -20.39 -5.47 -3.12
CA SER A 369 -21.34 -4.60 -2.41
C SER A 369 -21.28 -3.15 -2.91
N GLN A 370 -20.07 -2.63 -3.15
CA GLN A 370 -19.84 -1.29 -3.74
C GLN A 370 -20.47 -1.16 -5.13
N LEU A 371 -20.34 -2.22 -5.94
CA LEU A 371 -20.96 -2.27 -7.26
C LEU A 371 -22.47 -2.40 -7.18
N LYS A 372 -23.04 -3.14 -6.22
CA LYS A 372 -24.51 -3.20 -6.02
C LYS A 372 -25.12 -1.84 -5.72
N VAL A 373 -24.45 -0.97 -4.97
CA VAL A 373 -24.94 0.41 -4.68
C VAL A 373 -25.13 1.25 -5.95
N ARG A 374 -24.38 1.00 -7.02
CA ARG A 374 -24.61 1.62 -8.33
C ARG A 374 -25.99 1.30 -8.91
N TYR A 375 -26.51 0.12 -8.58
CA TYR A 375 -27.63 -0.51 -9.25
C TYR A 375 -28.94 -0.43 -8.44
N ASP A 376 -28.95 0.30 -7.31
CA ASP A 376 -30.09 0.39 -6.41
C ASP A 376 -31.31 1.15 -7.02
N VAL A 377 -32.33 0.38 -7.43
CA VAL A 377 -33.80 0.61 -7.38
C VAL A 377 -34.47 1.79 -8.13
N ARG A 378 -34.12 2.08 -9.39
CA ARG A 378 -35.08 2.79 -10.30
C ARG A 378 -35.29 2.15 -11.67
N CYS A 379 -34.51 1.14 -12.00
CA CYS A 379 -34.55 0.49 -13.30
C CYS A 379 -34.75 -1.02 -13.14
N SER A 380 -35.91 -1.41 -12.60
CA SER A 380 -36.38 -2.81 -12.62
C SER A 380 -36.63 -3.35 -14.04
N GLY A 381 -36.41 -2.53 -15.08
CA GLY A 381 -36.48 -2.92 -16.50
C GLY A 381 -35.27 -2.54 -17.35
N CYS A 382 -34.15 -2.09 -16.77
CA CYS A 382 -32.95 -1.82 -17.57
C CYS A 382 -32.14 -3.11 -17.77
N LEU A 383 -31.87 -3.45 -19.04
CA LEU A 383 -31.07 -4.60 -19.45
C LEU A 383 -29.78 -4.74 -18.63
N THR A 384 -29.08 -3.64 -18.37
CA THR A 384 -27.82 -3.66 -17.60
C THR A 384 -27.99 -4.08 -16.13
N PHE A 385 -29.16 -3.85 -15.51
CA PHE A 385 -29.43 -4.30 -14.13
C PHE A 385 -29.72 -5.80 -14.08
N LEU A 386 -30.57 -6.30 -14.99
CA LEU A 386 -30.85 -7.74 -15.12
C LEU A 386 -29.59 -8.53 -15.48
N LEU A 387 -28.74 -7.96 -16.33
CA LEU A 387 -27.44 -8.51 -16.70
C LEU A 387 -26.43 -8.44 -15.56
N PHE A 388 -26.45 -7.40 -14.72
CA PHE A 388 -25.60 -7.28 -13.54
C PHE A 388 -26.04 -8.21 -12.39
N SER A 389 -27.35 -8.39 -12.18
CA SER A 389 -27.86 -9.35 -11.20
C SER A 389 -27.60 -10.79 -11.63
N GLN A 390 -27.80 -11.13 -12.91
CA GLN A 390 -27.39 -12.43 -13.46
C GLN A 390 -25.87 -12.60 -13.42
N TRP A 391 -25.09 -11.54 -13.67
CA TRP A 391 -23.62 -11.55 -13.57
C TRP A 391 -23.11 -11.82 -12.16
N LEU A 392 -23.71 -11.18 -11.15
CA LEU A 392 -23.39 -11.41 -9.75
C LEU A 392 -23.81 -12.82 -9.31
N GLN A 393 -24.97 -13.29 -9.78
CA GLN A 393 -25.47 -14.64 -9.52
C GLN A 393 -24.56 -15.70 -10.16
N ILE A 394 -24.07 -15.46 -11.38
CA ILE A 394 -23.06 -16.29 -12.03
C ILE A 394 -21.74 -16.23 -11.26
N LEU A 395 -21.28 -15.06 -10.78
CA LEU A 395 -20.07 -14.98 -9.95
C LEU A 395 -20.20 -15.72 -8.61
N THR A 396 -21.37 -15.69 -7.97
CA THR A 396 -21.65 -16.48 -6.76
C THR A 396 -21.82 -17.97 -7.06
N ASP A 397 -22.32 -18.35 -8.24
CA ASP A 397 -22.43 -19.75 -8.69
C ASP A 397 -21.11 -20.29 -9.27
N MET A 398 -20.13 -19.45 -9.61
CA MET A 398 -18.82 -19.85 -10.14
C MET A 398 -17.96 -20.59 -9.10
N ASP A 399 -18.31 -20.53 -7.82
CA ASP A 399 -17.77 -21.41 -6.76
C ASP A 399 -18.07 -22.90 -7.02
N SER A 400 -19.00 -23.23 -7.93
CA SER A 400 -19.32 -24.61 -8.32
C SER A 400 -18.60 -25.13 -9.58
N ILE A 401 -17.82 -24.28 -10.28
CA ILE A 401 -17.19 -24.63 -11.57
C ILE A 401 -15.70 -24.92 -11.35
N GLU A 402 -15.42 -26.07 -10.75
CA GLU A 402 -14.05 -26.47 -10.36
C GLU A 402 -13.14 -26.94 -11.52
N ASN A 403 -13.59 -27.10 -12.79
CA ASN A 403 -12.77 -27.71 -13.86
C ASN A 403 -13.06 -27.27 -15.33
N HIS A 404 -12.05 -27.42 -16.22
CA HIS A 404 -12.00 -27.11 -17.67
C HIS A 404 -13.23 -27.55 -18.50
N SER A 405 -13.84 -28.69 -18.16
CA SER A 405 -15.04 -29.21 -18.83
C SER A 405 -16.30 -28.43 -18.48
N SER A 406 -16.37 -27.87 -17.28
CA SER A 406 -17.54 -27.19 -16.73
C SER A 406 -17.70 -25.75 -17.25
N PHE A 407 -16.62 -25.05 -17.65
CA PHE A 407 -16.70 -23.70 -18.25
C PHE A 407 -17.16 -23.73 -19.72
N SER A 408 -16.56 -24.60 -20.54
CA SER A 408 -17.00 -24.82 -21.93
C SER A 408 -18.43 -25.37 -21.95
N ALA A 409 -18.78 -26.25 -21.01
CA ALA A 409 -20.14 -26.72 -20.84
C ALA A 409 -21.07 -25.64 -20.29
N ALA A 410 -20.69 -24.77 -19.34
CA ALA A 410 -21.55 -23.69 -18.84
C ALA A 410 -21.77 -22.59 -19.88
N TYR A 411 -20.76 -22.24 -20.69
CA TYR A 411 -20.88 -21.30 -21.81
C TYR A 411 -21.72 -21.89 -22.97
N LYS A 412 -21.57 -23.19 -23.26
CA LYS A 412 -22.36 -23.89 -24.30
C LYS A 412 -23.78 -24.29 -23.85
N ASN A 413 -23.96 -24.65 -22.58
CA ASN A 413 -25.25 -25.04 -21.97
C ASN A 413 -25.97 -23.86 -21.33
N CYS A 414 -25.41 -22.65 -21.35
CA CYS A 414 -26.17 -21.44 -21.06
C CYS A 414 -27.24 -21.29 -22.15
N ASN A 415 -28.46 -21.76 -21.86
CA ASN A 415 -29.70 -21.38 -22.53
C ASN A 415 -30.07 -19.90 -22.25
N ALA A 416 -29.08 -19.07 -21.94
CA ALA A 416 -29.28 -17.68 -21.63
C ALA A 416 -29.36 -16.85 -22.92
N SER A 417 -30.21 -15.83 -22.88
CA SER A 417 -30.39 -14.86 -23.97
C SER A 417 -29.05 -14.29 -24.48
N SER A 418 -29.03 -13.79 -25.71
CA SER A 418 -27.88 -13.10 -26.30
C SER A 418 -27.29 -12.01 -25.38
N GLU A 419 -28.13 -11.42 -24.55
CA GLU A 419 -27.81 -10.37 -23.60
C GLU A 419 -26.93 -10.88 -22.44
N THR A 420 -27.21 -12.08 -21.90
CA THR A 420 -26.40 -12.69 -20.83
C THR A 420 -24.98 -13.04 -21.30
N ARG A 421 -24.84 -13.48 -22.57
CA ARG A 421 -23.51 -13.72 -23.17
C ARG A 421 -22.74 -12.42 -23.40
N PHE A 422 -23.42 -11.33 -23.77
CA PHE A 422 -22.80 -10.02 -23.92
C PHE A 422 -22.33 -9.47 -22.57
N ALA A 423 -23.14 -9.58 -21.51
CA ALA A 423 -22.75 -9.18 -20.16
C ALA A 423 -21.49 -9.92 -19.68
N PHE A 424 -21.42 -11.23 -19.92
CA PHE A 424 -20.27 -12.06 -19.58
C PHE A 424 -18.99 -11.58 -20.28
N LEU A 425 -19.07 -11.27 -21.59
CA LEU A 425 -17.94 -10.73 -22.36
C LEU A 425 -17.53 -9.32 -21.90
N THR A 426 -18.46 -8.48 -21.46
CA THR A 426 -18.17 -7.11 -21.01
C THR A 426 -17.57 -7.03 -19.60
N ALA A 427 -17.87 -7.99 -18.72
CA ALA A 427 -17.47 -7.93 -17.31
C ALA A 427 -16.25 -8.81 -16.97
N PHE A 428 -15.93 -9.81 -17.79
CA PHE A 428 -14.73 -10.64 -17.67
C PHE A 428 -13.41 -9.83 -17.62
N PRO A 429 -13.23 -8.75 -18.41
CA PRO A 429 -12.04 -7.91 -18.30
C PRO A 429 -11.90 -7.22 -16.94
N PHE A 430 -13.01 -6.80 -16.31
CA PHE A 430 -12.99 -6.09 -15.03
C PHE A 430 -12.59 -7.01 -13.87
N VAL A 431 -13.13 -8.23 -13.83
CA VAL A 431 -12.76 -9.22 -12.80
C VAL A 431 -11.29 -9.60 -12.93
N ASN A 432 -10.80 -9.86 -14.14
CA ASN A 432 -9.37 -10.11 -14.38
C ASN A 432 -8.50 -8.93 -13.98
N LEU A 433 -8.92 -7.69 -14.25
CA LEU A 433 -8.19 -6.51 -13.78
C LEU A 433 -8.11 -6.45 -12.26
N SER A 434 -9.19 -6.78 -11.55
CA SER A 434 -9.19 -6.80 -10.08
C SER A 434 -8.19 -7.83 -9.51
N LEU A 435 -8.13 -9.03 -10.11
CA LEU A 435 -7.17 -10.08 -9.74
C LEU A 435 -5.73 -9.65 -10.03
N LEU A 436 -5.49 -9.05 -11.20
CA LEU A 436 -4.17 -8.53 -11.58
C LEU A 436 -3.68 -7.43 -10.63
N VAL A 437 -4.57 -6.50 -10.23
CA VAL A 437 -4.23 -5.43 -9.27
C VAL A 437 -3.80 -6.03 -7.93
N TRP A 438 -4.54 -7.01 -7.40
CA TRP A 438 -4.21 -7.65 -6.13
C TRP A 438 -2.93 -8.50 -6.21
N ALA A 439 -2.66 -9.12 -7.35
CA ALA A 439 -1.41 -9.82 -7.58
C ALA A 439 -0.20 -8.90 -7.68
N ASP A 440 -0.32 -7.78 -8.38
CA ASP A 440 0.75 -6.80 -8.50
C ASP A 440 0.99 -6.11 -7.15
N ASN A 441 -0.07 -5.88 -6.35
CA ASN A 441 0.04 -5.44 -4.96
C ASN A 441 0.82 -6.45 -4.10
N GLY A 442 0.47 -7.73 -4.16
CA GLY A 442 1.16 -8.80 -3.43
C GLY A 442 2.65 -8.84 -3.79
N ASN A 443 2.96 -8.77 -5.08
CA ASN A 443 4.33 -8.72 -5.59
C ASN A 443 5.10 -7.48 -5.10
N ALA A 444 4.52 -6.29 -5.23
CA ALA A 444 5.18 -5.04 -4.81
C ALA A 444 5.50 -5.06 -3.30
N CYS A 445 4.57 -5.54 -2.50
CA CYS A 445 4.73 -5.68 -1.06
C CYS A 445 5.77 -6.76 -0.70
N SER A 446 5.80 -7.89 -1.42
CA SER A 446 6.77 -8.97 -1.19
C SER A 446 8.20 -8.51 -1.50
N VAL A 447 8.40 -7.77 -2.59
CA VAL A 447 9.72 -7.23 -2.95
C VAL A 447 10.24 -6.30 -1.86
N GLN A 448 9.38 -5.48 -1.26
CA GLN A 448 9.79 -4.60 -0.16
C GLN A 448 10.15 -5.37 1.12
N TYR A 449 9.54 -6.53 1.34
CA TYR A 449 9.72 -7.30 2.58
C TYR A 449 10.86 -8.32 2.50
N ALA A 450 10.94 -9.05 1.39
CA ALA A 450 11.82 -10.19 1.20
C ALA A 450 12.85 -9.99 0.07
N GLY A 451 12.80 -8.87 -0.67
CA GLY A 451 13.64 -8.63 -1.84
C GLY A 451 13.25 -9.45 -3.08
N THR A 452 12.21 -10.29 -2.99
CA THR A 452 11.72 -11.17 -4.06
C THR A 452 10.22 -10.96 -4.31
N GLY A 453 9.75 -11.31 -5.51
CA GLY A 453 8.32 -11.37 -5.81
C GLY A 453 7.55 -12.30 -4.86
N ALA A 454 6.23 -12.15 -4.84
CA ALA A 454 5.33 -12.98 -4.03
C ALA A 454 5.36 -14.43 -4.55
N LEU A 455 5.59 -15.40 -3.67
CA LEU A 455 5.72 -16.82 -4.07
C LEU A 455 4.37 -17.44 -4.44
N LYS A 456 3.27 -16.81 -4.03
CA LYS A 456 1.89 -17.20 -4.35
C LYS A 456 1.17 -16.16 -5.18
N ASP A 457 1.89 -15.35 -5.96
CA ASP A 457 1.22 -14.39 -6.83
C ASP A 457 0.25 -15.09 -7.79
N ASP A 458 0.58 -16.30 -8.23
CA ASP A 458 -0.32 -17.22 -8.95
C ASP A 458 -1.70 -17.37 -8.27
N PHE A 459 -1.82 -17.48 -6.95
CA PHE A 459 -3.12 -17.62 -6.27
C PHE A 459 -4.01 -16.38 -6.41
N THR A 460 -3.40 -15.21 -6.53
CA THR A 460 -4.10 -13.93 -6.71
C THR A 460 -4.26 -13.53 -8.17
N ARG A 461 -3.28 -13.86 -9.03
CA ARG A 461 -3.36 -13.67 -10.48
C ARG A 461 -4.39 -14.61 -11.08
N PHE A 462 -4.44 -15.82 -10.52
CA PHE A 462 -5.07 -16.98 -11.11
C PHE A 462 -5.92 -17.66 -10.04
N ASP A 463 -7.18 -17.22 -9.97
CA ASP A 463 -8.25 -18.16 -9.63
C ASP A 463 -8.12 -19.38 -10.59
N ASN A 464 -8.52 -20.60 -10.22
CA ASN A 464 -8.26 -21.85 -10.99
C ASN A 464 -8.59 -21.76 -12.51
N PHE A 465 -9.34 -20.74 -12.89
CA PHE A 465 -9.65 -20.29 -14.23
C PHE A 465 -8.50 -19.84 -15.14
N SER A 466 -7.37 -19.30 -14.65
CA SER A 466 -6.36 -18.76 -15.59
C SER A 466 -5.50 -19.84 -16.27
N MET A 467 -5.31 -21.01 -15.63
CA MET A 467 -4.59 -22.14 -16.23
C MET A 467 -5.24 -22.56 -17.55
N PHE A 468 -6.52 -22.23 -17.76
CA PHE A 468 -7.25 -22.32 -19.02
C PHE A 468 -6.67 -21.43 -20.13
N LEU A 469 -6.27 -20.18 -19.82
CA LEU A 469 -5.74 -19.22 -20.81
C LEU A 469 -4.38 -19.65 -21.38
N ARG A 470 -3.54 -20.37 -20.60
CA ARG A 470 -2.28 -20.95 -21.12
C ARG A 470 -2.50 -22.03 -22.18
N ASN A 471 -3.70 -22.64 -22.21
CA ASN A 471 -4.07 -23.70 -23.14
C ASN A 471 -5.07 -23.24 -24.22
N LEU A 472 -5.40 -21.94 -24.29
CA LEU A 472 -6.22 -21.41 -25.38
C LEU A 472 -5.38 -21.19 -26.64
N PRO A 473 -5.84 -21.63 -27.82
CA PRO A 473 -5.16 -21.41 -29.08
C PRO A 473 -5.49 -20.01 -29.60
N PHE A 474 -5.02 -18.97 -28.92
CA PHE A 474 -5.07 -17.60 -29.45
C PHE A 474 -3.66 -17.00 -29.42
N ARG A 475 -2.80 -17.57 -30.27
CA ARG A 475 -1.75 -16.82 -30.97
C ARG A 475 -2.34 -16.37 -32.31
N SER A 476 -2.78 -15.11 -32.37
CA SER A 476 -2.79 -14.27 -33.57
C SER A 476 -3.12 -12.84 -33.17
#